data_AF-A0A835XLR6-F1
#
_entry.id   AF-A0A835XLR6-F1
#
_cell.length_a   1.000
_cell.length_b   1.000
_cell.length_c   1.000
_cell.angle_alpha   90.00
_cell.angle_beta   90.00
_cell.angle_gamma   90.00
#
_symmetry.space_group_name_H-M   'P 1'
#
loop_
_entity.id
_entity.type
_entity.pdbx_description
1 polymer ?
#
loop_
_entity_poly.entity_id
_entity_poly.type
_entity_poly.pdbx_seq_one_letter_code
_entity_poly.pdbx_strand_id
1 'polypeptide(L)'
;MSYSAYFTRANFAFPTGFAAIVGGLLYLNSGLAGRPPMGWKEVSAAEYNATPLEYLQNPERHLSRMPKVPGMSDVPSTYDELQHKLHAKGHGHH
;
A
#
# COMPACT_ATOMS: atom_id res chain seq x y z
N MET A 1 11.45 54.26 -13.91
CA MET A 1 10.89 53.09 -14.63
C MET A 1 10.62 51.99 -13.63
N SER A 2 9.39 51.48 -13.56
CA SER A 2 9.00 50.37 -12.67
C SER A 2 9.17 49.04 -13.41
N TYR A 3 9.77 48.05 -12.76
CA TYR A 3 9.97 46.69 -13.30
C TYR A 3 8.77 45.77 -13.08
N SER A 4 7.61 46.30 -12.66
CA SER A 4 6.44 45.47 -12.34
C SER A 4 6.01 44.57 -13.51
N ALA A 5 6.01 45.10 -14.74
CA ALA A 5 5.63 44.34 -15.95
C ALA A 5 6.64 43.25 -16.35
N TYR A 6 7.86 43.28 -15.81
CA TYR A 6 8.88 42.26 -16.03
C TYR A 6 8.60 41.03 -15.16
N PHE A 7 8.24 41.25 -13.89
CA PHE A 7 7.95 40.16 -12.94
C PHE A 7 6.55 39.54 -13.15
N THR A 8 5.60 40.26 -13.74
CA THR A 8 4.28 39.68 -14.09
C THR A 8 4.35 38.69 -15.26
N ARG A 9 5.46 38.61 -16.00
CA ARG A 9 5.70 37.60 -17.04
C ARG A 9 6.23 36.28 -16.50
N ALA A 10 6.74 36.27 -15.27
CA ALA A 10 7.17 35.04 -14.61
C ALA A 10 5.93 34.35 -14.01
N ASN A 11 5.49 33.27 -14.66
CA ASN A 11 4.49 32.36 -14.08
C ASN A 11 5.05 31.65 -12.84
N PHE A 12 4.18 30.99 -12.08
CA PHE A 12 4.61 30.15 -10.96
C PHE A 12 5.69 29.16 -11.41
N ALA A 13 6.86 29.22 -10.76
CA ALA A 13 8.00 28.36 -11.04
C ALA A 13 8.47 27.70 -9.75
N PHE A 14 8.73 26.40 -9.82
CA PHE A 14 9.36 25.69 -8.72
C PHE A 14 10.84 26.10 -8.59
N PRO A 15 11.43 25.98 -7.39
CA PRO A 15 12.85 26.21 -7.19
C PRO A 15 13.72 25.37 -8.14
N THR A 16 14.83 25.93 -8.59
CA THR A 16 15.82 25.20 -9.40
C THR A 16 16.27 23.94 -8.64
N GLY A 17 16.20 22.79 -9.31
CA GLY A 17 16.56 21.49 -8.69
C GLY A 17 15.45 20.80 -7.91
N PHE A 18 14.24 21.37 -7.81
CA PHE A 18 13.11 20.72 -7.14
C PHE A 18 12.82 19.31 -7.67
N ALA A 19 12.88 19.12 -8.99
CA ALA A 19 12.69 17.81 -9.62
C ALA A 19 13.75 16.78 -9.19
N ALA A 20 15.01 17.19 -9.03
CA ALA A 20 16.08 16.32 -8.59
C ALA A 20 15.89 15.90 -7.12
N ILE A 21 15.41 16.81 -6.28
CA ILE A 21 15.10 16.52 -4.87
C ILE A 21 13.94 15.52 -4.78
N VAL A 22 12.82 15.80 -5.46
CA VAL A 22 11.65 14.90 -5.47
C VAL A 22 12.02 13.54 -6.04
N GLY A 23 12.76 13.51 -7.17
CA GLY A 23 13.24 12.27 -7.77
C GLY A 23 14.16 11.48 -6.84
N GLY A 24 15.10 12.13 -6.16
CA GLY A 24 15.99 11.50 -5.20
C GLY A 24 15.26 10.93 -3.99
N LEU A 25 14.27 11.65 -3.47
CA LEU A 25 13.43 11.17 -2.37
C LEU A 25 12.61 9.95 -2.79
N LEU A 26 11.98 9.99 -3.96
CA LEU A 26 11.24 8.85 -4.48
C LEU A 26 12.15 7.64 -4.67
N TYR A 27 13.34 7.84 -5.27
CA TYR A 27 14.31 6.77 -5.46
C TYR A 27 14.67 6.07 -4.14
N LEU A 28 15.02 6.84 -3.10
CA LEU A 28 15.37 6.30 -1.78
C LEU A 28 14.21 5.56 -1.10
N ASN A 29 12.96 5.99 -1.34
CA ASN A 29 11.77 5.39 -0.71
C ASN A 29 11.12 4.27 -1.55
N SER A 30 11.47 4.12 -2.82
CA SER A 30 10.79 3.23 -3.78
C SER A 30 11.09 1.73 -3.66
N GLY A 31 11.66 1.26 -2.54
CA GLY A 31 11.91 -0.17 -2.35
C GLY A 31 13.03 -0.77 -3.22
N LEU A 32 13.74 0.05 -4.00
CA LEU A 32 14.95 -0.34 -4.76
C LEU A 32 16.15 -0.69 -3.85
N ALA A 33 15.95 -0.71 -2.53
CA ALA A 33 16.95 -1.04 -1.51
C ALA A 33 17.29 -2.55 -1.44
N GLY A 34 16.86 -3.37 -2.41
CA GLY A 34 17.13 -4.80 -2.45
C GLY A 34 16.49 -5.60 -1.31
N ARG A 35 15.42 -5.06 -0.72
CA ARG A 35 14.66 -5.69 0.36
C ARG A 35 13.16 -5.52 0.10
N PRO A 36 12.32 -6.46 0.58
CA PRO A 36 10.88 -6.29 0.52
C PRO A 36 10.45 -4.99 1.19
N PRO A 37 9.40 -4.31 0.67
CA PRO A 37 8.78 -3.20 1.36
C PRO A 37 8.37 -3.60 2.79
N MET A 38 8.37 -2.62 3.70
CA MET A 38 8.05 -2.87 5.12
C MET A 38 6.70 -3.59 5.26
N GLY A 39 6.72 -4.76 5.92
CA GLY A 39 5.52 -5.58 6.12
C GLY A 39 5.23 -6.59 5.02
N TRP A 40 6.05 -6.65 3.98
CA TRP A 40 5.97 -7.63 2.92
C TRP A 40 7.05 -8.71 3.11
N LYS A 41 6.73 -9.92 2.66
CA LYS A 41 7.66 -11.03 2.57
C LYS A 41 7.68 -11.50 1.12
N GLU A 42 8.87 -11.77 0.60
CA GLU A 42 9.03 -12.42 -0.69
C GLU A 42 8.53 -13.87 -0.61
N VAL A 43 7.66 -14.23 -1.55
CA VAL A 43 7.11 -15.57 -1.73
C VAL A 43 7.47 -16.08 -3.11
N SER A 44 7.45 -17.40 -3.28
CA SER A 44 7.71 -17.99 -4.59
C SER A 44 6.58 -17.64 -5.58
N ALA A 45 6.87 -17.66 -6.88
CA ALA A 45 5.85 -17.44 -7.91
C ALA A 45 4.72 -18.48 -7.85
N ALA A 46 5.05 -19.73 -7.48
CA ALA A 46 4.07 -20.79 -7.29
C ALA A 46 3.13 -20.49 -6.11
N GLU A 47 3.68 -20.05 -4.98
CA GLU A 47 2.92 -19.65 -3.80
C GLU A 47 2.04 -18.43 -4.07
N TYR A 48 2.56 -17.43 -4.76
CA TYR A 48 1.79 -16.26 -5.18
C TYR A 48 0.60 -16.63 -6.07
N ASN A 49 0.80 -17.52 -7.06
CA ASN A 49 -0.27 -17.93 -7.97
C ASN A 49 -1.28 -18.88 -7.33
N ALA A 50 -0.85 -19.69 -6.35
CA ALA A 50 -1.71 -20.65 -5.65
C ALA A 50 -2.55 -20.01 -4.56
N THR A 51 -2.15 -18.83 -4.06
CA THR A 51 -2.78 -18.17 -2.91
C THR A 51 -3.71 -17.06 -3.38
N PRO A 52 -5.03 -17.16 -3.13
CA PRO A 52 -5.96 -16.05 -3.37
C PRO A 52 -5.54 -14.77 -2.67
N LEU A 53 -5.92 -13.62 -3.24
CA LEU A 53 -5.50 -12.29 -2.76
C LEU A 53 -5.89 -12.05 -1.29
N GLU A 54 -7.06 -12.55 -0.88
CA GLU A 54 -7.55 -12.42 0.49
C GLU A 54 -6.64 -13.12 1.51
N TYR A 55 -5.95 -14.18 1.09
CA TYR A 55 -5.00 -14.93 1.93
C TYR A 55 -3.55 -14.42 1.81
N LEU A 56 -3.24 -13.66 0.77
CA LEU A 56 -1.96 -12.97 0.62
C LEU A 56 -1.89 -11.69 1.47
N GLN A 57 -3.04 -11.10 1.81
CA GLN A 57 -3.12 -9.86 2.57
C GLN A 57 -2.98 -10.11 4.08
N ASN A 58 -2.23 -9.24 4.77
CA ASN A 58 -2.11 -9.25 6.22
C ASN A 58 -3.05 -8.17 6.84
N PRO A 59 -4.02 -8.53 7.69
CA PRO A 59 -4.91 -7.60 8.38
C PRO A 59 -4.22 -6.46 9.12
N GLU A 60 -3.05 -6.73 9.73
CA GLU A 60 -2.30 -5.72 10.48
C GLU A 60 -1.76 -4.59 9.60
N ARG A 61 -1.71 -4.81 8.27
CA ARG A 61 -1.27 -3.82 7.28
C ARG A 61 -2.42 -3.08 6.60
N HIS A 62 -3.66 -3.48 6.89
CA HIS A 62 -4.86 -2.91 6.29
C HIS A 62 -5.81 -2.42 7.38
N LEU A 63 -5.28 -1.60 8.29
CA LEU A 63 -6.06 -0.97 9.35
C LEU A 63 -7.15 -0.09 8.77
N SER A 64 -8.34 -0.18 9.37
CA SER A 64 -9.46 0.65 8.97
C SER A 64 -9.14 2.12 9.23
N ARG A 65 -9.47 2.98 8.26
CA ARG A 65 -9.23 4.44 8.37
C ARG A 65 -10.00 5.07 9.53
N MET A 66 -11.17 4.54 9.86
CA MET A 66 -12.03 5.01 10.94
C MET A 66 -12.50 3.83 11.78
N PRO A 67 -11.61 3.26 12.62
CA PRO A 67 -11.91 2.05 13.35
C PRO A 67 -12.85 2.37 14.51
N LYS A 68 -13.98 1.65 14.60
CA LYS A 68 -14.88 1.75 15.77
C LYS A 68 -14.29 1.07 17.01
N VAL A 69 -13.41 0.10 16.79
CA VAL A 69 -12.71 -0.67 17.82
C VAL A 69 -11.21 -0.64 17.50
N PRO A 70 -10.32 -0.48 18.50
CA PRO A 70 -8.88 -0.54 18.26
C PRO A 70 -8.47 -1.83 17.54
N GLY A 71 -7.64 -1.70 16.50
CA GLY A 71 -7.15 -2.85 15.72
C GLY A 71 -8.10 -3.36 14.63
N MET A 72 -9.21 -2.68 14.36
CA MET A 72 -10.11 -3.06 13.25
C MET A 72 -9.37 -2.95 11.90
N SER A 73 -9.45 -4.02 11.11
CA SER A 73 -8.88 -4.13 9.77
C SER A 73 -9.99 -4.11 8.71
N ASP A 74 -9.68 -3.56 7.54
CA ASP A 74 -10.56 -3.57 6.36
C ASP A 74 -10.50 -4.91 5.61
N VAL A 75 -9.46 -5.71 5.83
CA VAL A 75 -9.38 -7.08 5.31
C VAL A 75 -9.65 -8.10 6.42
N PRO A 76 -10.36 -9.19 6.11
CA PRO A 76 -10.71 -10.22 7.07
C PRO A 76 -9.47 -11.00 7.53
N SER A 77 -9.53 -11.55 8.75
CA SER A 77 -8.49 -12.46 9.21
C SER A 77 -8.59 -13.78 8.44
N THR A 78 -7.46 -14.22 7.88
CA THR A 78 -7.39 -15.45 7.08
C THR A 78 -7.82 -16.68 7.88
N TYR A 79 -7.56 -16.68 9.18
CA TYR A 79 -7.93 -17.73 10.11
C TYR A 79 -9.45 -17.83 10.31
N ASP A 80 -10.13 -16.70 10.49
CA ASP A 80 -11.59 -16.68 10.65
C ASP A 80 -12.27 -17.14 9.36
N GLU A 81 -11.78 -16.73 8.20
CA GLU A 81 -12.32 -17.20 6.92
C GLU A 81 -12.11 -18.70 6.67
N LEU A 82 -10.92 -19.22 7.00
CA LEU A 82 -10.61 -20.65 6.85
C LEU A 82 -11.50 -21.49 7.76
N GLN A 83 -11.69 -21.09 9.01
CA GLN A 83 -12.61 -21.76 9.93
C GLN A 83 -14.06 -21.69 9.42
N HIS A 84 -14.55 -20.51 9.04
CA HIS A 84 -15.92 -20.36 8.52
C HIS A 84 -16.17 -21.19 7.24
N LYS A 85 -15.20 -21.25 6.32
CA LYS A 85 -15.31 -22.04 5.07
C LYS A 85 -15.22 -23.56 5.33
N LEU A 86 -14.42 -24.00 6.31
CA LEU A 86 -14.38 -25.40 6.75
C LEU A 86 -15.72 -25.86 7.33
N HIS A 87 -16.35 -25.03 8.18
CA HIS A 87 -17.65 -25.33 8.76
C HIS A 87 -18.78 -25.31 7.73
N ALA A 88 -18.73 -24.43 6.73
CA ALA A 88 -19.72 -24.39 5.65
C ALA A 88 -19.69 -25.63 4.74
N LYS A 89 -18.51 -26.23 4.51
CA LYS A 89 -18.37 -27.48 3.73
C LYS A 89 -18.87 -28.72 4.48
N GLY A 90 -19.03 -28.66 5.80
CA GLY A 90 -19.53 -29.76 6.63
C GLY A 90 -21.06 -29.90 6.67
N HIS A 91 -21.83 -28.92 6.17
CA HIS A 91 -23.29 -28.90 6.27
C HIS A 91 -24.04 -29.16 4.95
N GLY A 92 -23.35 -29.65 3.91
CA GLY A 92 -23.92 -29.84 2.57
C GLY A 92 -24.39 -31.25 2.21
N HIS A 93 -24.44 -32.20 3.16
CA HIS A 93 -24.90 -33.57 2.91
C HIS A 93 -25.78 -34.07 4.07
N HIS A 94 -27.04 -33.63 4.08
CA HIS A 94 -28.14 -34.35 4.71
C HIS A 94 -29.40 -34.12 3.88
#